data_AF-L7WF95-F1
#
_entry.id   AF-L7WF95-F1
#
_cell.length_a   1.000
_cell.length_b   1.000
_cell.length_c   1.000
_cell.angle_alpha   90.00
_cell.angle_beta   90.00
_cell.angle_gamma   90.00
#
_symmetry.space_group_name_H-M   'P 1'
#
loop_
_entity.id
_entity.type
_entity.pdbx_description
1 polymer ?
#
loop_
_entity_poly.entity_id
_entity_poly.type
_entity_poly.pdbx_seq_one_letter_code
_entity_poly.pdbx_strand_id
1 'polypeptide(L)' 'MAVRKRNPILGGIMAAAFIGFGGYRLYERFVAGAAIETWKIILSVAFIVYGLFIVYTLFTQKDA' A
#
# COMPACT_ATOMS: atom_id res chain seq x y z
N MET A 1 14.22 -24.29 12.55
CA MET A 1 13.89 -22.88 12.21
C MET A 1 12.37 -22.77 12.15
N ALA A 2 11.75 -22.05 13.08
CA ALA A 2 10.29 -21.89 13.07
C ALA A 2 9.89 -21.03 11.87
N VAL A 3 9.29 -21.64 10.84
CA VAL A 3 8.73 -20.92 9.70
C VAL A 3 7.57 -20.09 10.24
N ARG A 4 7.82 -18.79 10.44
CA ARG A 4 6.80 -17.85 10.90
C ARG A 4 5.70 -17.82 9.83
N LYS A 5 4.58 -18.50 10.10
CA LYS A 5 3.41 -18.53 9.22
C LYS A 5 2.97 -17.08 9.02
N ARG A 6 3.20 -16.53 7.82
CA ARG A 6 2.91 -15.14 7.48
C ARG A 6 1.40 -14.93 7.64
N ASN A 7 0.96 -14.15 8.63
CA ASN A 7 -0.46 -13.94 8.90
C ASN A 7 -1.09 -13.16 7.74
N PRO A 8 -1.99 -13.76 6.95
CA PRO A 8 -2.56 -13.13 5.76
C PRO A 8 -3.41 -11.90 6.11
N ILE A 9 -4.06 -11.92 7.28
CA ILE A 9 -4.83 -10.79 7.82
C ILE A 9 -3.91 -9.58 8.07
N LEU A 10 -2.74 -9.81 8.67
CA LEU A 10 -1.77 -8.74 8.95
C LEU A 10 -1.23 -8.13 7.65
N GLY A 11 -1.01 -8.98 6.62
CA GLY A 11 -0.64 -8.53 5.29
C GLY A 11 -1.74 -7.66 4.64
N GLY A 12 -3.00 -8.04 4.79
CA GLY A 12 -4.14 -7.29 4.26
C GLY A 12 -4.28 -5.91 4.92
N ILE A 13 -4.13 -5.85 6.25
CA ILE A 13 -4.15 -4.58 7.01
C ILE A 13 -2.99 -3.67 6.56
N MET A 14 -1.79 -4.22 6.39
CA MET A 14 -0.63 -3.46 5.90
C MET A 14 -0.85 -2.93 4.49
N ALA A 15 -1.43 -3.75 3.60
CA ALA A 15 -1.74 -3.34 2.25
C ALA A 15 -2.78 -2.20 2.22
N ALA A 16 -3.84 -2.31 3.01
CA ALA A 16 -4.85 -1.26 3.14
C ALA A 16 -4.25 0.05 3.68
N ALA A 17 -3.36 -0.03 4.67
CA ALA A 17 -2.67 1.13 5.22
C ALA A 17 -1.76 1.81 4.16
N PHE A 18 -1.00 1.04 3.37
CA PHE A 18 -0.13 1.60 2.33
C PHE A 18 -0.91 2.23 1.17
N ILE A 19 -1.97 1.57 0.71
CA ILE A 19 -2.85 2.10 -0.35
C ILE A 19 -3.57 3.35 0.16
N GLY A 20 -4.12 3.30 1.38
CA GLY A 20 -4.82 4.42 2.00
C GLY A 20 -3.92 5.64 2.21
N PHE A 21 -2.72 5.44 2.75
CA PHE A 21 -1.76 6.53 2.98
C PHE A 21 -1.29 7.19 1.67
N GLY A 22 -0.90 6.39 0.67
CA GLY A 22 -0.50 6.92 -0.61
C GLY A 22 -1.65 7.60 -1.36
N GLY A 23 -2.86 7.03 -1.27
CA GLY A 23 -4.07 7.59 -1.88
C GLY A 23 -4.47 8.92 -1.24
N TYR A 24 -4.42 9.02 0.09
CA TYR A 24 -4.70 10.26 0.82
C TYR A 24 -3.70 11.37 0.45
N ARG A 25 -2.40 11.07 0.37
CA ARG A 25 -1.37 12.01 -0.07
C ARG A 25 -1.61 12.54 -1.49
N LEU A 26 -2.03 11.65 -2.40
CA LEU A 26 -2.39 12.05 -3.77
C LEU A 26 -3.64 12.93 -3.78
N TYR A 27 -4.65 12.59 -2.97
CA TYR A 27 -5.86 13.39 -2.81
C TYR A 27 -5.54 14.81 -2.30
N GLU A 28 -4.70 14.94 -1.27
CA GLU A 28 -4.28 16.26 -0.77
C GLU A 28 -3.60 17.10 -1.86
N ARG A 29 -2.80 16.48 -2.73
CA ARG A 29 -2.12 17.19 -3.82
C ARG A 29 -3.08 17.60 -4.94
N PHE A 30 -3.87 16.65 -5.43
CA PHE A 30 -4.66 16.82 -6.66
C PHE A 30 -6.05 17.40 -6.42
N VAL A 31 -6.61 17.22 -5.22
CA VAL A 31 -7.96 17.70 -4.88
C VAL A 31 -7.91 18.87 -3.89
N ALA A 32 -7.14 18.74 -2.80
CA ALA A 32 -7.05 19.81 -1.80
C ALA A 32 -6.08 20.94 -2.18
N GLY A 33 -5.32 20.77 -3.27
CA GLY A 33 -4.38 21.79 -3.76
C GLY A 33 -3.15 22.01 -2.87
N ALA A 34 -2.85 21.07 -1.97
CA ALA A 34 -1.71 21.19 -1.08
C ALA A 34 -0.40 21.24 -1.88
N ALA A 35 0.52 22.12 -1.46
CA ALA A 35 1.86 22.19 -2.03
C ALA A 35 2.72 21.04 -1.49
N ILE A 36 2.58 19.87 -2.12
CA ILE A 36 3.36 18.67 -1.81
C ILE A 36 4.52 18.56 -2.81
N GLU A 37 5.73 18.37 -2.30
CA GLU A 37 6.93 18.17 -3.12
C GLU A 37 6.83 16.92 -4.00
N THR A 38 7.35 17.01 -5.22
CA THR A 38 7.24 15.95 -6.24
C THR A 38 7.76 14.60 -5.75
N TRP A 39 8.83 14.57 -4.96
CA TRP A 39 9.38 13.32 -4.41
C TRP A 39 8.42 12.60 -3.44
N LYS A 40 7.60 13.35 -2.69
CA LYS A 40 6.57 12.79 -1.80
C LYS A 40 5.43 12.18 -2.61
N ILE A 41 5.11 12.73 -3.77
CA ILE A 41 4.11 12.18 -4.70
C ILE A 41 4.60 10.85 -5.26
N ILE A 42 5.84 10.79 -5.74
CA ILE A 42 6.47 9.57 -6.26
C ILE A 42 6.47 8.47 -5.20
N LEU A 43 6.85 8.78 -3.96
CA LEU A 43 6.76 7.84 -2.83
C LEU A 43 5.34 7.35 -2.58
N SER A 44 4.36 8.24 -2.67
CA SER A 44 2.95 7.90 -2.45
C SER A 44 2.45 6.91 -3.50
N VAL A 45 2.83 7.11 -4.77
CA VAL A 45 2.56 6.15 -5.84
C VAL A 45 3.27 4.81 -5.58
N ALA A 46 4.54 4.83 -5.18
CA ALA A 46 5.28 3.61 -4.85
C ALA A 46 4.62 2.81 -3.71
N PHE A 47 4.13 3.49 -2.67
CA PHE A 47 3.39 2.86 -1.58
C PHE A 47 2.10 2.21 -2.05
N ILE A 48 1.34 2.86 -2.93
CA ILE A 48 0.12 2.27 -3.50
C ILE A 48 0.45 1.01 -4.31
N VAL A 49 1.44 1.08 -5.21
CA VAL A 49 1.85 -0.04 -6.04
C VAL A 49 2.31 -1.22 -5.17
N TYR A 50 3.10 -0.96 -4.13
CA TYR A 50 3.55 -1.99 -3.20
C TYR A 50 2.38 -2.59 -2.38
N GLY A 51 1.46 -1.75 -1.92
CA GLY A 51 0.24 -2.21 -1.25
C GLY A 51 -0.60 -3.11 -2.15
N LEU A 52 -0.82 -2.74 -3.41
CA LEU A 52 -1.51 -3.56 -4.41
C LEU A 52 -0.79 -4.88 -4.68
N PHE A 53 0.55 -4.87 -4.74
CA PHE A 53 1.34 -6.08 -4.85
C PHE A 53 1.12 -7.02 -3.65
N ILE A 54 1.10 -6.49 -2.42
CA ILE A 54 0.80 -7.29 -1.24
C ILE A 54 -0.61 -7.89 -1.36
N VAL A 55 -1.62 -7.10 -1.73
CA VAL A 55 -2.99 -7.60 -1.95
C VAL A 55 -2.98 -8.75 -2.95
N TYR A 56 -2.35 -8.56 -4.12
CA TYR A 56 -2.23 -9.59 -5.15
C TYR A 56 -1.59 -10.87 -4.60
N THR A 57 -0.44 -10.76 -3.93
CA THR A 57 0.23 -11.95 -3.34
C THR A 57 -0.60 -12.64 -2.27
N LEU A 58 -1.50 -11.94 -1.57
CA LEU A 58 -2.38 -12.53 -0.56
C LEU A 58 -3.55 -13.27 -1.21
N PHE A 59 -4.11 -12.74 -2.30
CA PHE A 59 -5.12 -13.43 -3.08
C PHE A 59 -4.54 -14.67 -3.76
N THR A 60 -3.40 -14.54 -4.46
CA THR A 60 -2.77 -15.68 -5.15
C THR A 60 -2.28 -16.79 -4.20
N GLN A 61 -1.85 -16.46 -2.98
CA GLN A 61 -1.50 -17.47 -1.96
C GLN A 61 -2.71 -18.17 -1.33
N LYS A 62 -3.93 -17.62 -1.49
CA LYS A 62 -5.15 -18.22 -0.96
C LYS A 62 -5.72 -19.28 -1.91
N ASP A 63 -5.35 -19.20 -3.19
CA ASP A 63 -5.79 -20.08 -4.27
C ASP A 63 -4.76 -21.19 -4.63
N ALA A 64 -3.62 -21.27 -3.92
CA ALA A 64 -2.54 -22.24 -4.14
C ALA A 64 -2.41 -23.27 -3.02
#